data_AF-A0A7C2L1G6-F1
#
_entry.id   AF-A0A7C2L1G6-F1
#
_cell.length_a   1.000
_cell.length_b   1.000
_cell.length_c   1.000
_cell.angle_alpha   90.00
_cell.angle_beta   90.00
_cell.angle_gamma   90.00
#
_symmetry.space_group_name_H-M   'P 1'
#
loop_
_entity.id
_entity.type
_entity.pdbx_description
1 polymer ?
#
loop_
_entity_poly.entity_id
_entity_poly.type
_entity_poly.pdbx_seq_one_letter_code
_entity_poly.pdbx_strand_id
1 'polypeptide(L)'
;MPLDSLSDKKLRRVLSETWRIQRDIAESLGYYKAAAIHSKFLPPLTGPTGKMSASQPESAIYLHEDEESVRRKIWKAYSGGQPTAELHRKLGGNPEVDVAFQWLYYFFEPDDAKLKKIEEDYRSGALLTGELKLILTEKVLKFLEEHRERREKAKEKLHLYKYDGELAREMWGKIHE
;
A
#
# COMPACT_ATOMS: atom_id res chain seq x y z
N MET A 1 -26.76 -0.32 5.91
CA MET A 1 -26.32 0.26 7.19
C MET A 1 -24.81 0.39 7.13
N PRO A 2 -24.19 1.57 7.33
CA PRO A 2 -22.75 1.64 7.26
C PRO A 2 -22.16 0.95 8.49
N LEU A 3 -21.25 0.01 8.24
CA LEU A 3 -20.42 -0.67 9.24
C LEU A 3 -19.45 0.36 9.82
N ASP A 4 -19.95 1.13 10.79
CA ASP A 4 -19.17 2.03 11.63
C ASP A 4 -18.38 1.18 12.64
N SER A 5 -17.40 0.41 12.13
CA SER A 5 -16.60 -0.49 12.97
C SER A 5 -15.54 0.31 13.73
N LEU A 6 -15.42 0.04 15.03
CA LEU A 6 -14.48 0.65 15.98
C LEU A 6 -13.00 0.64 15.53
N SER A 7 -12.66 -0.20 14.54
CA SER A 7 -11.35 -0.27 13.88
C SER A 7 -10.98 1.04 13.17
N ASP A 8 -11.94 1.68 12.49
CA ASP A 8 -11.69 2.85 11.64
C ASP A 8 -11.46 4.13 12.47
N LYS A 9 -12.10 4.22 13.65
CA LYS A 9 -11.88 5.31 14.63
C LYS A 9 -10.49 5.27 15.28
N LYS A 10 -9.89 4.09 15.47
CA LYS A 10 -8.53 3.94 16.02
C LYS A 10 -7.44 4.25 14.99
N LEU A 11 -7.67 3.92 13.71
CA LEU A 11 -6.73 4.17 12.63
C LEU A 11 -6.56 5.66 12.30
N ARG A 12 -7.62 6.47 12.43
CA ARG A 12 -7.56 7.95 12.29
C ARG A 12 -6.75 8.67 13.38
N ARG A 13 -6.49 8.01 14.51
CA ARG A 13 -5.95 8.65 15.71
C ARG A 13 -4.43 8.87 15.65
N VAL A 14 -3.66 7.93 15.10
CA VAL A 14 -2.21 7.87 15.38
C VAL A 14 -1.33 8.75 14.48
N LEU A 15 -1.79 9.12 13.27
CA LEU A 15 -0.99 9.96 12.35
C LEU A 15 -1.50 11.39 12.21
N SER A 16 -2.72 11.67 12.67
CA SER A 16 -3.26 13.04 12.66
C SER A 16 -2.80 13.85 13.86
N GLU A 17 -2.40 13.22 14.96
CA GLU A 17 -2.11 13.90 16.22
C GLU A 17 -0.87 14.80 16.12
N THR A 18 0.20 14.37 15.46
CA THR A 18 1.42 15.20 15.31
C THR A 18 1.17 16.44 14.45
N TRP A 19 0.48 16.30 13.32
CA TRP A 19 0.13 17.43 12.46
C TRP A 19 -0.89 18.36 13.11
N ARG A 20 -1.80 17.83 13.92
CA ARG A 20 -2.74 18.66 14.70
C ARG A 20 -1.98 19.51 15.71
N ILE A 21 -1.12 18.90 16.52
CA ILE A 21 -0.27 19.61 17.49
C ILE A 21 0.61 20.65 16.79
N GLN A 22 1.25 20.29 15.67
CA GLN A 22 2.07 21.21 14.89
C GLN A 22 1.25 22.43 14.43
N ARG A 23 0.04 22.21 13.91
CA ARG A 23 -0.84 23.28 13.42
C ARG A 23 -1.37 24.17 14.56
N ASP A 24 -1.58 23.61 15.74
CA ASP A 24 -2.02 24.37 16.92
C ASP A 24 -0.92 25.35 17.40
N ILE A 25 0.35 24.99 17.23
CA ILE A 25 1.51 25.80 17.65
C ILE A 25 2.04 26.70 16.51
N ALA A 26 1.82 26.36 15.24
CA ALA A 26 2.45 27.04 14.09
C ALA A 26 2.27 28.56 14.08
N GLU A 27 1.05 29.05 14.31
CA GLU A 27 0.74 30.48 14.24
C GLU A 27 1.38 31.29 15.37
N SER A 28 1.51 30.72 16.58
CA SER A 28 2.16 31.41 17.70
C SER A 28 3.67 31.57 17.49
N LEU A 29 4.26 30.73 16.65
CA LEU A 29 5.65 30.81 16.23
C LEU A 29 5.85 31.63 14.93
N GLY A 30 4.78 32.24 14.39
CA GLY A 30 4.85 33.03 13.16
C GLY A 30 4.92 32.20 11.87
N TYR A 31 4.65 30.90 11.92
CA TYR A 31 4.64 30.01 10.76
C TYR A 31 3.23 29.74 10.24
N TYR A 32 3.15 29.35 8.96
CA TYR A 32 1.91 28.84 8.37
C TYR A 32 1.60 27.43 8.88
N LYS A 33 0.30 27.16 9.06
CA LYS A 33 -0.20 25.82 9.38
C LYS A 33 0.08 24.86 8.22
N ALA A 34 0.72 23.72 8.51
CA ALA A 34 1.00 22.71 7.50
C ALA A 34 -0.30 22.12 6.92
N ALA A 35 -0.39 22.00 5.60
CA ALA A 35 -1.42 21.20 4.95
C ALA A 35 -1.05 19.71 5.04
N ALA A 36 -2.06 18.83 5.14
CA ALA A 36 -1.86 17.39 5.21
C ALA A 36 -2.80 16.67 4.23
N ILE A 37 -2.25 15.72 3.47
CA ILE A 37 -3.00 14.80 2.62
C ILE A 37 -2.91 13.42 3.26
N HIS A 38 -4.05 12.85 3.63
CA HIS A 38 -4.12 11.54 4.27
C HIS A 38 -4.50 10.45 3.26
N SER A 39 -3.66 9.42 3.14
CA SER A 39 -3.94 8.23 2.33
C SER A 39 -4.46 7.08 3.19
N LYS A 40 -5.18 6.15 2.55
CA LYS A 40 -5.50 4.85 3.16
C LYS A 40 -4.25 3.97 3.13
N PHE A 41 -4.10 3.13 4.15
CA PHE A 41 -3.04 2.12 4.17
C PHE A 41 -3.42 0.94 3.29
N LEU A 42 -2.41 0.35 2.64
CA LEU A 42 -2.55 -1.00 2.12
C LEU A 42 -2.76 -1.99 3.28
N PRO A 43 -3.72 -2.90 3.15
CA PRO A 43 -3.97 -3.95 4.15
C PRO A 43 -2.77 -4.92 4.21
N PRO A 44 -2.52 -5.55 5.37
CA PRO A 44 -1.52 -6.61 5.46
C PRO A 44 -1.94 -7.84 4.65
N LEU A 45 -0.97 -8.64 4.21
CA LEU A 45 -1.26 -9.91 3.50
C LEU A 45 -2.11 -10.89 4.32
N THR A 46 -2.04 -10.80 5.65
CA THR A 46 -2.72 -11.71 6.58
C THR A 46 -4.22 -11.45 6.73
N GLY A 47 -4.74 -10.31 6.26
CA GLY A 47 -6.16 -9.99 6.41
C GLY A 47 -6.56 -8.58 5.97
N PRO A 48 -7.87 -8.31 5.84
CA PRO A 48 -8.39 -7.05 5.31
C PRO A 48 -8.28 -5.88 6.31
N THR A 49 -7.94 -6.16 7.57
CA THR A 49 -7.84 -5.14 8.63
C THR A 49 -6.42 -5.05 9.18
N GLY A 50 -6.00 -3.82 9.47
CA GLY A 50 -4.71 -3.56 10.10
C GLY A 50 -3.74 -2.84 9.16
N LYS A 51 -2.45 -2.91 9.49
CA LYS A 51 -1.37 -2.35 8.70
C LYS A 51 -0.28 -3.40 8.54
N MET A 52 0.44 -3.34 7.42
CA MET A 52 1.71 -4.04 7.28
C MET A 52 2.65 -3.65 8.42
N SER A 53 3.34 -4.64 8.99
CA SER A 53 4.28 -4.41 10.10
C SER A 53 5.64 -5.03 9.83
N ALA A 54 6.71 -4.25 10.02
CA ALA A 54 8.07 -4.76 9.96
C ALA A 54 8.35 -5.86 11.00
N SER A 55 7.62 -5.84 12.12
CA SER A 55 7.72 -6.89 13.16
C SER A 55 7.03 -8.20 12.78
N GLN A 56 6.23 -8.22 11.70
CA GLN A 56 5.57 -9.42 11.19
C GLN A 56 5.91 -9.57 9.70
N PRO A 57 7.05 -10.21 9.36
CA PRO A 57 7.53 -10.30 7.99
C PRO A 57 6.51 -10.89 7.00
N GLU A 58 5.68 -11.84 7.44
CA GLU A 58 4.63 -12.46 6.61
C GLU A 58 3.45 -11.52 6.29
N SER A 59 3.34 -10.39 7.00
CA SER A 59 2.27 -9.41 6.77
C SER A 59 2.53 -8.50 5.55
N ALA A 60 3.75 -8.49 5.01
CA ALA A 60 4.19 -7.53 4.00
C ALA A 60 5.09 -8.17 2.93
N ILE A 61 5.20 -7.47 1.79
CA ILE A 61 6.20 -7.74 0.76
C ILE A 61 7.25 -6.64 0.85
N TYR A 62 8.49 -6.99 1.16
CA TYR A 62 9.58 -6.02 1.19
C TYR A 62 10.11 -5.71 -0.20
N LEU A 63 10.61 -4.49 -0.39
CA LEU A 63 11.12 -3.99 -1.68
C LEU A 63 12.34 -4.77 -2.22
N HIS A 64 12.99 -5.55 -1.37
CA HIS A 64 14.16 -6.37 -1.71
C HIS A 64 13.85 -7.87 -1.74
N GLU A 65 12.60 -8.29 -1.59
CA GLU A 65 12.22 -9.72 -1.61
C GLU A 65 12.41 -10.35 -2.98
N ASP A 66 12.97 -11.56 -3.00
CA ASP A 66 13.06 -12.39 -4.20
C ASP A 66 11.69 -12.81 -4.74
N GLU A 67 11.66 -13.19 -6.02
CA GLU A 67 10.43 -13.54 -6.71
C GLU A 67 9.70 -14.74 -6.09
N GLU A 68 10.43 -15.73 -5.60
CA GLU A 68 9.83 -16.93 -4.99
C GLU A 68 9.12 -16.56 -3.69
N SER A 69 9.74 -15.72 -2.86
CA SER A 69 9.14 -15.19 -1.64
C SER A 69 7.89 -14.36 -1.92
N VAL A 70 7.93 -13.48 -2.93
CA VAL A 70 6.76 -12.69 -3.35
C VAL A 70 5.61 -13.59 -3.74
N ARG A 71 5.85 -14.56 -4.64
CA ARG A 71 4.86 -15.54 -5.10
C ARG A 71 4.26 -16.30 -3.93
N ARG A 72 5.11 -16.84 -3.04
CA ARG A 72 4.70 -17.61 -1.86
C ARG A 72 3.82 -16.79 -0.91
N LYS A 73 4.19 -15.53 -0.64
CA LYS A 73 3.45 -14.65 0.27
C LYS A 73 2.10 -14.22 -0.31
N ILE A 74 2.07 -13.82 -1.59
CA ILE A 74 0.80 -13.48 -2.27
C ILE A 74 -0.11 -14.71 -2.33
N TRP A 75 0.45 -15.89 -2.60
CA TRP A 75 -0.32 -17.13 -2.62
C TRP A 75 -1.00 -17.43 -1.27
N LYS A 76 -0.33 -17.12 -0.16
CA LYS A 76 -0.86 -17.25 1.20
C LYS A 76 -1.72 -16.07 1.67
N ALA A 77 -1.81 -14.99 0.90
CA ALA A 77 -2.56 -13.81 1.29
C ALA A 77 -4.04 -14.12 1.52
N TYR A 78 -4.66 -13.40 2.45
CA TYR A 78 -6.07 -13.56 2.79
C TYR A 78 -6.97 -13.35 1.57
N SER A 79 -7.91 -14.27 1.40
CA SER A 79 -8.80 -14.35 0.24
C SER A 79 -10.25 -14.11 0.67
N GLY A 80 -10.97 -13.33 -0.13
CA GLY A 80 -12.43 -13.18 -0.04
C GLY A 80 -13.21 -14.22 -0.84
N GLY A 81 -12.53 -15.19 -1.47
CA GLY A 81 -13.14 -16.27 -2.23
C GLY A 81 -13.63 -17.45 -1.39
N GLN A 82 -14.36 -18.36 -2.04
CA GLN A 82 -14.91 -19.57 -1.42
C GLN A 82 -13.87 -20.69 -1.18
N PRO A 83 -14.16 -21.67 -0.29
CA PRO A 83 -13.23 -22.76 0.04
C PRO A 83 -12.88 -23.70 -1.13
N THR A 84 -13.77 -23.83 -2.12
CA THR A 84 -13.56 -24.68 -3.30
C THR A 84 -13.82 -23.89 -4.57
N ALA A 85 -13.15 -24.28 -5.67
CA ALA A 85 -13.35 -23.65 -6.97
C ALA A 85 -14.81 -23.76 -7.45
N GLU A 86 -15.47 -24.90 -7.20
CA GLU A 86 -16.88 -25.08 -7.56
C GLU A 86 -17.81 -24.11 -6.82
N LEU A 87 -17.61 -23.93 -5.51
CA LEU A 87 -18.37 -22.96 -4.74
C LEU A 87 -18.06 -21.54 -5.20
N HIS A 88 -16.79 -21.25 -5.50
CA HIS A 88 -16.37 -19.94 -5.99
C HIS A 88 -17.05 -19.61 -7.33
N ARG A 89 -17.13 -20.56 -8.26
CA ARG A 89 -17.83 -20.41 -9.54
C ARG A 89 -19.34 -20.17 -9.37
N LYS A 90 -19.95 -20.69 -8.30
CA LYS A 90 -21.40 -20.58 -8.04
C LYS A 90 -21.77 -19.32 -7.24
N LEU A 91 -20.95 -18.95 -6.26
CA LEU A 91 -21.26 -17.92 -5.27
C LEU A 91 -20.40 -16.66 -5.42
N GLY A 92 -19.31 -16.73 -6.20
CA GLY A 92 -18.35 -15.66 -6.35
C GLY A 92 -17.44 -15.44 -5.14
N GLY A 93 -16.50 -14.52 -5.32
CA GLY A 93 -15.66 -13.96 -4.27
C GLY A 93 -16.16 -12.60 -3.78
N ASN A 94 -15.65 -12.17 -2.63
CA ASN A 94 -15.88 -10.85 -2.04
C ASN A 94 -14.61 -9.98 -2.19
N PRO A 95 -14.55 -9.07 -3.19
CA PRO A 95 -13.43 -8.16 -3.40
C PRO A 95 -13.15 -7.22 -2.21
N GLU A 96 -14.16 -6.86 -1.42
CA GLU A 96 -14.02 -5.90 -0.31
C GLU A 96 -13.15 -6.43 0.83
N VAL A 97 -13.03 -7.74 0.97
CA VAL A 97 -12.19 -8.38 2.00
C VAL A 97 -11.00 -9.12 1.39
N ASP A 98 -10.91 -9.22 0.06
CA ASP A 98 -9.82 -9.90 -0.61
C ASP A 98 -8.58 -9.00 -0.70
N VAL A 99 -7.50 -9.41 -0.06
CA VAL A 99 -6.29 -8.58 0.01
C VAL A 99 -5.66 -8.41 -1.38
N ALA A 100 -5.74 -9.43 -2.24
CA ALA A 100 -5.15 -9.32 -3.57
C ALA A 100 -5.89 -8.31 -4.44
N PHE A 101 -7.23 -8.33 -4.39
CA PHE A 101 -8.04 -7.30 -5.04
C PHE A 101 -7.79 -5.91 -4.44
N GLN A 102 -7.76 -5.78 -3.10
CA GLN A 102 -7.52 -4.50 -2.45
C GLN A 102 -6.17 -3.88 -2.86
N TRP A 103 -5.12 -4.69 -3.00
CA TRP A 103 -3.81 -4.21 -3.48
C TRP A 103 -3.86 -3.74 -4.93
N LEU A 104 -4.55 -4.47 -5.81
CA LEU A 104 -4.80 -4.04 -7.18
C LEU A 104 -5.55 -2.69 -7.20
N TYR A 105 -6.62 -2.59 -6.43
CA TYR A 105 -7.48 -1.41 -6.34
C TYR A 105 -6.74 -0.16 -5.84
N TYR A 106 -5.95 -0.29 -4.77
CA TYR A 106 -5.31 0.87 -4.14
C TYR A 106 -4.01 1.30 -4.81
N PHE A 107 -3.31 0.42 -5.53
CA PHE A 107 -1.95 0.72 -5.98
C PHE A 107 -1.52 0.11 -7.31
N PHE A 108 -1.89 -1.14 -7.62
CA PHE A 108 -1.23 -1.90 -8.69
C PHE A 108 -1.95 -1.93 -10.06
N GLU A 109 -3.24 -1.59 -10.12
CA GLU A 109 -3.96 -1.45 -11.40
C GLU A 109 -4.39 0.00 -11.64
N PRO A 110 -3.70 0.75 -12.52
CA PRO A 110 -4.04 2.14 -12.83
C PRO A 110 -5.23 2.30 -13.80
N ASP A 111 -5.67 1.23 -14.47
CA ASP A 111 -6.82 1.25 -15.38
C ASP A 111 -8.11 0.89 -14.64
N ASP A 112 -8.94 1.90 -14.36
CA ASP A 112 -10.22 1.75 -13.68
C ASP A 112 -11.19 0.79 -14.41
N ALA A 113 -11.17 0.76 -15.74
CA ALA A 113 -12.05 -0.13 -16.50
C ALA A 113 -11.62 -1.60 -16.34
N LYS A 114 -10.31 -1.84 -16.37
CA LYS A 114 -9.77 -3.18 -16.11
C LYS A 114 -9.99 -3.62 -14.67
N LEU A 115 -9.81 -2.72 -13.70
CA LEU A 115 -10.07 -2.98 -12.29
C LEU A 115 -11.53 -3.33 -12.03
N LYS A 116 -12.46 -2.57 -12.63
CA LYS A 116 -13.90 -2.85 -12.56
C LYS A 116 -14.25 -4.22 -13.15
N LYS A 117 -13.64 -4.58 -14.29
CA LYS A 117 -13.83 -5.91 -14.88
C LYS A 117 -13.33 -7.02 -13.95
N ILE A 118 -12.15 -6.87 -13.35
CA ILE A 118 -11.61 -7.82 -12.38
C ILE A 118 -12.58 -7.96 -11.18
N GLU A 119 -13.15 -6.86 -10.71
CA GLU A 119 -14.13 -6.87 -9.63
C GLU A 119 -15.39 -7.66 -9.99
N GLU A 120 -15.98 -7.38 -11.16
CA GLU A 120 -17.18 -8.04 -11.68
C GLU A 120 -16.94 -9.54 -11.92
N ASP A 121 -15.80 -9.89 -12.53
CA ASP A 121 -15.43 -11.27 -12.80
C ASP A 121 -15.19 -12.04 -11.48
N TYR A 122 -14.59 -11.40 -10.46
CA TYR A 122 -14.39 -12.03 -9.15
C TYR A 122 -15.70 -12.22 -8.39
N ARG A 123 -16.58 -11.21 -8.39
CA ARG A 123 -17.91 -11.29 -7.74
C ARG A 123 -18.84 -12.30 -8.38
N SER A 124 -18.75 -12.49 -9.70
CA SER A 124 -19.55 -13.48 -10.42
C SER A 124 -18.98 -14.90 -10.31
N GLY A 125 -17.73 -15.05 -9.87
CA GLY A 125 -17.01 -16.32 -9.86
C GLY A 125 -16.40 -16.69 -11.22
N ALA A 126 -16.46 -15.80 -12.22
CA ALA A 126 -15.78 -15.97 -13.50
C ALA A 126 -14.24 -15.96 -13.35
N LEU A 127 -13.72 -15.21 -12.38
CA LEU A 127 -12.33 -15.19 -11.97
C LEU A 127 -12.16 -15.91 -10.63
N LEU A 128 -11.26 -16.89 -10.55
CA LEU A 128 -10.93 -17.59 -9.32
C LEU A 128 -9.90 -16.82 -8.49
N THR A 129 -9.86 -17.07 -7.18
CA THR A 129 -8.87 -16.48 -6.26
C THR A 129 -7.43 -16.71 -6.71
N GLY A 130 -7.12 -17.90 -7.24
CA GLY A 130 -5.77 -18.22 -7.74
C GLY A 130 -5.38 -17.31 -8.92
N GLU A 131 -6.32 -17.08 -9.85
CA GLU A 131 -6.12 -16.23 -11.03
C GLU A 131 -5.97 -14.76 -10.61
N LEU A 132 -6.78 -14.28 -9.68
CA LEU A 132 -6.65 -12.94 -9.09
C LEU A 132 -5.27 -12.72 -8.45
N LYS A 133 -4.78 -13.71 -7.68
CA LYS A 133 -3.45 -13.66 -7.06
C LYS A 133 -2.32 -13.67 -8.08
N LEU A 134 -2.47 -14.36 -9.21
CA LEU A 134 -1.51 -14.32 -10.31
C LEU A 134 -1.44 -12.93 -10.94
N ILE A 135 -2.59 -12.29 -11.19
CA ILE A 135 -2.65 -10.90 -11.70
C ILE A 135 -1.88 -9.95 -10.77
N LEU A 136 -2.12 -10.04 -9.45
CA LEU A 136 -1.38 -9.23 -8.49
C LEU A 136 0.11 -9.55 -8.51
N THR A 137 0.47 -10.83 -8.54
CA THR A 137 1.88 -11.27 -8.51
C THR A 137 2.67 -10.67 -9.67
N GLU A 138 2.13 -10.71 -10.88
CA GLU A 138 2.77 -10.12 -12.07
C GLU A 138 3.02 -8.61 -11.88
N LYS A 139 2.01 -7.88 -11.38
CA LYS A 139 2.11 -6.43 -11.14
C LYS A 139 3.15 -6.10 -10.06
N VAL A 140 3.17 -6.87 -8.97
CA VAL A 140 4.12 -6.68 -7.87
C VAL A 140 5.55 -6.95 -8.33
N LEU A 141 5.79 -8.06 -9.04
CA LEU A 141 7.13 -8.41 -9.53
C LEU A 141 7.67 -7.36 -10.49
N LYS A 142 6.86 -6.92 -11.46
CA LYS A 142 7.22 -5.83 -12.37
C LYS A 142 7.57 -4.55 -11.60
N PHE A 143 6.75 -4.18 -10.62
CA PHE A 143 7.03 -3.01 -9.78
C PHE A 143 8.36 -3.13 -9.02
N LEU A 144 8.65 -4.31 -8.44
CA LEU A 144 9.88 -4.55 -7.68
C LEU A 144 11.12 -4.50 -8.57
N GLU A 145 11.04 -5.06 -9.78
CA GLU A 145 12.10 -4.99 -10.79
C GLU A 145 12.42 -3.53 -11.14
N GLU A 146 11.41 -2.77 -11.57
CA GLU A 146 11.58 -1.35 -11.89
C GLU A 146 12.08 -0.54 -10.68
N HIS A 147 11.60 -0.85 -9.47
CA HIS A 147 12.03 -0.19 -8.25
C HIS A 147 13.51 -0.44 -7.97
N ARG A 148 13.99 -1.67 -8.14
CA ARG A 148 15.41 -2.02 -7.95
C ARG A 148 16.30 -1.28 -8.94
N GLU A 149 15.91 -1.22 -10.21
CA GLU A 149 16.66 -0.45 -11.21
C GLU A 149 16.74 1.03 -10.85
N ARG A 150 15.60 1.64 -10.46
CA ARG A 150 15.55 3.04 -10.01
C ARG A 150 16.41 3.26 -8.77
N ARG A 151 16.41 2.32 -7.81
CA ARG A 151 17.21 2.39 -6.60
C ARG A 151 18.72 2.38 -6.89
N GLU A 152 19.17 1.54 -7.82
CA GLU A 152 20.58 1.49 -8.19
C GLU A 152 21.03 2.80 -8.87
N LYS A 153 20.23 3.31 -9.82
CA LYS A 153 20.48 4.62 -10.45
C LYS A 153 20.46 5.79 -9.44
N ALA A 154 19.66 5.67 -8.37
CA ALA A 154 19.57 6.72 -7.36
C ALA A 154 20.85 6.86 -6.52
N LYS A 155 21.69 5.82 -6.41
CA LYS A 155 22.94 5.87 -5.63
C LYS A 155 23.88 6.97 -6.12
N GLU A 156 24.00 7.13 -7.45
CA GLU A 156 24.82 8.17 -8.07
C GLU A 156 24.38 9.58 -7.68
N LYS A 157 23.08 9.77 -7.48
CA LYS A 157 22.48 11.07 -7.15
C LYS A 157 22.37 11.33 -5.65
N LEU A 158 22.70 10.36 -4.79
CA LEU A 158 22.47 10.45 -3.35
C LEU A 158 23.18 11.66 -2.70
N HIS A 159 24.39 11.97 -3.16
CA HIS A 159 25.16 13.13 -2.69
C HIS A 159 24.42 14.45 -2.93
N LEU A 160 23.70 14.59 -4.05
CA LEU A 160 22.90 15.77 -4.36
C LEU A 160 21.75 15.97 -3.37
N TYR A 161 21.08 14.88 -2.97
CA TYR A 161 19.98 14.98 -2.01
C TYR A 161 20.45 15.24 -0.58
N LYS A 162 21.68 14.81 -0.24
CA LYS A 162 22.20 14.90 1.14
C LYS A 162 23.07 16.12 1.39
N TYR A 163 23.86 16.57 0.40
CA TYR A 163 24.95 17.53 0.60
C TYR A 163 25.05 18.55 -0.54
N ASP A 164 25.15 18.07 -1.78
CA ASP A 164 25.64 18.88 -2.90
C ASP A 164 24.53 19.51 -3.75
N GLY A 165 23.27 19.17 -3.53
CA GLY A 165 22.14 19.80 -4.20
C GLY A 165 21.87 21.20 -3.66
N GLU A 166 21.31 22.07 -4.48
CA GLU A 166 21.02 23.47 -4.14
C GLU A 166 20.26 23.60 -2.80
N LEU A 167 19.13 22.89 -2.68
CA LEU A 167 18.34 22.88 -1.45
C LEU A 167 19.11 22.28 -0.26
N ALA A 168 19.89 21.22 -0.48
CA ALA A 168 20.68 20.61 0.59
C ALA A 168 21.73 21.59 1.13
N ARG A 169 22.46 22.28 0.25
CA ARG A 169 23.43 23.31 0.63
C ARG A 169 22.77 24.48 1.36
N GLU A 170 21.62 24.95 0.86
CA GLU A 170 20.85 26.01 1.51
C GLU A 170 20.45 25.62 2.93
N MET A 171 19.95 24.39 3.11
CA MET A 171 19.53 23.89 4.43
C MET A 171 20.71 23.69 5.38
N TRP A 172 21.85 23.17 4.90
CA TRP A 172 23.06 23.04 5.71
C TRP A 172 23.64 24.40 6.11
N GLY A 173 23.51 25.42 5.25
CA GLY A 173 23.92 26.79 5.57
C GLY A 173 23.05 27.46 6.65
N LYS A 174 21.79 27.04 6.81
CA LYS A 174 20.85 27.60 7.80
C LYS A 174 20.99 27.03 9.21
N ILE A 175 21.66 25.90 9.39
CA ILE A 175 21.70 25.18 10.69
C ILE A 175 22.77 25.77 11.66
N HIS A 176 23.48 26.83 11.26
CA HIS A 176 24.63 27.36 12.01
C HIS A 176 24.58 28.85 12.37
N GLU A 177 23.42 29.50 12.32
CA GLU A 177 23.17 30.83 12.89
C GLU A 177 22.08 30.75 13.97
#